data_AF-A0A1I0CYD5-F1
#
_entry.id   AF-A0A1I0CYD5-F1
#
_cell.length_a   1.000
_cell.length_b   1.000
_cell.length_c   1.000
_cell.angle_alpha   90.00
_cell.angle_beta   90.00
_cell.angle_gamma   90.00
#
_symmetry.space_group_name_H-M   'P 1'
#
loop_
_entity.id
_entity.type
_entity.pdbx_description
1 polymer ?
#
loop_
_entity_poly.entity_id
_entity_poly.type
_entity_poly.pdbx_seq_one_letter_code
_entity_poly.pdbx_strand_id
1 'polypeptide(L)'
;MCRAAIRPIRSNPAYSRSTSSRLNRCLPVHLALVFATLLAGCAGKPVIQTQVIEKPVAVPCLVDSPPECKSAYAVDRVSVKDDPLTINRALRTEIEERSACEVKLLAALRGCKKGMRSM
;
A
#
# COMPACT_ATOMS: atom_id res chain seq x y z
N MET A 1 -27.79 39.43 -19.36
CA MET A 1 -28.54 40.70 -19.17
C MET A 1 -27.79 41.49 -18.09
N CYS A 2 -27.23 42.69 -18.24
CA CYS A 2 -27.37 43.77 -19.22
C CYS A 2 -25.99 44.37 -19.60
N ARG A 3 -25.85 44.78 -20.86
CA ARG A 3 -24.80 45.68 -21.37
C ARG A 3 -25.17 47.14 -21.02
N ALA A 4 -24.20 47.96 -20.63
CA ALA A 4 -24.10 49.39 -21.00
C ALA A 4 -22.74 49.90 -20.47
N ALA A 5 -21.76 50.15 -21.33
CA ALA A 5 -21.57 51.36 -22.15
C ALA A 5 -20.75 52.43 -21.39
N ILE A 6 -19.48 52.50 -21.80
CA ILE A 6 -18.50 53.51 -21.39
C ILE A 6 -18.94 54.87 -21.95
N ARG A 7 -18.90 55.92 -21.12
CA ARG A 7 -18.76 57.32 -21.57
C ARG A 7 -17.50 57.92 -20.96
N PRO A 8 -16.71 58.70 -21.73
CA PRO A 8 -15.49 59.31 -21.23
C PRO A 8 -15.81 60.64 -20.53
N ILE A 9 -15.16 60.90 -19.40
CA ILE A 9 -15.14 62.26 -18.83
C ILE A 9 -13.74 62.81 -18.97
N ARG A 10 -13.70 63.87 -19.78
CA ARG A 10 -12.63 64.79 -20.12
C ARG A 10 -11.91 65.30 -18.85
N SER A 11 -10.63 64.97 -18.73
CA SER A 11 -9.73 65.58 -17.76
C SER A 11 -9.29 66.96 -18.25
N ASN A 12 -9.43 67.99 -17.42
CA ASN A 12 -8.55 69.15 -17.49
C ASN A 12 -8.15 69.61 -16.08
N PRO A 13 -6.95 70.20 -15.94
CA PRO A 13 -6.23 70.25 -14.68
C PRO A 13 -6.45 71.57 -13.96
N ALA A 14 -6.57 71.53 -12.63
CA ALA A 14 -6.23 72.68 -11.79
C ALA A 14 -6.10 72.26 -10.32
N TYR A 15 -4.98 72.69 -9.73
CA TYR A 15 -4.82 73.05 -8.32
C TYR A 15 -4.38 71.99 -7.30
N SER A 16 -3.06 71.81 -7.25
CA SER A 16 -2.13 72.05 -6.14
C SER A 16 -2.63 72.09 -4.68
N ARG A 17 -1.84 71.40 -3.84
CA ARG A 17 -1.52 71.63 -2.42
C ARG A 17 -2.68 71.54 -1.41
N SER A 18 -2.59 70.56 -0.52
CA SER A 18 -2.01 70.83 0.80
C SER A 18 -1.80 69.53 1.58
N THR A 19 -0.64 69.49 2.22
CA THR A 19 -0.16 68.53 3.21
C THR A 19 -1.17 68.23 4.31
N SER A 20 -1.32 66.94 4.65
CA SER A 20 -1.86 66.51 5.94
C SER A 20 -1.20 65.20 6.36
N SER A 21 -0.03 65.34 6.97
CA SER A 21 0.76 64.30 7.62
C SER A 21 0.12 63.91 8.97
N ARG A 22 -1.06 63.27 8.96
CA ARG A 22 -1.67 62.71 10.19
C ARG A 22 -2.34 61.34 9.98
N LEU A 23 -1.75 60.47 9.16
CA LEU A 23 -2.29 59.14 8.87
C LEU A 23 -1.35 57.97 9.23
N ASN A 24 -0.37 58.20 10.12
CA ASN A 24 0.72 57.23 10.38
C ASN A 24 0.75 56.60 11.79
N ARG A 25 -0.32 56.70 12.59
CA ARG A 25 -0.33 56.11 13.95
C ARG A 25 -1.21 54.87 14.16
N CYS A 26 -2.11 54.53 13.24
CA CYS A 26 -3.00 53.36 13.39
C CYS A 26 -2.62 52.16 12.50
N LEU A 27 -1.83 52.37 11.45
CA LEU A 27 -1.35 51.33 10.54
C LEU A 27 -0.59 50.16 11.22
N PRO A 28 0.28 50.38 12.23
CA PRO A 28 1.06 49.27 12.79
C PRO A 28 0.24 48.34 13.69
N VAL A 29 -0.88 48.83 14.25
CA VAL A 29 -1.75 48.05 15.15
C VAL A 29 -2.55 47.01 14.36
N HIS A 30 -3.09 47.38 13.21
CA HIS A 30 -3.81 46.45 12.34
C HIS A 30 -2.87 45.40 11.73
N LEU A 31 -1.66 45.79 11.36
CA LEU A 31 -0.67 44.86 10.81
C LEU A 31 -0.19 43.86 11.88
N ALA A 32 0.02 44.31 13.11
CA ALA A 32 0.33 43.44 14.25
C ALA A 32 -0.82 42.48 14.58
N LEU A 33 -2.07 42.93 14.48
CA LEU A 33 -3.24 42.09 14.72
C LEU A 33 -3.37 40.97 13.66
N VAL A 34 -3.15 41.30 12.39
CA VAL A 34 -3.16 40.33 11.28
C VAL A 34 -2.02 39.32 11.42
N PHE A 35 -0.83 39.77 11.83
CA PHE A 35 0.26 38.84 12.12
C PHE A 35 -0.07 37.95 13.33
N ALA A 36 -0.64 38.48 14.39
CA ALA A 36 -1.00 37.69 15.58
C ALA A 36 -2.01 36.57 15.27
N THR A 37 -3.00 36.83 14.38
CA THR A 37 -3.97 35.81 13.98
C THR A 37 -3.36 34.74 13.07
N LEU A 38 -2.42 35.10 12.20
CA LEU A 38 -1.70 34.15 11.34
C LEU A 38 -0.77 33.22 12.14
N LEU A 39 -0.15 33.71 13.22
CA LEU A 39 0.75 32.90 14.06
C LEU A 39 0.04 32.03 15.10
N ALA A 40 -1.22 32.33 15.44
CA ALA A 40 -1.98 31.56 16.45
C ALA A 40 -2.18 30.07 16.07
N GLY A 41 -2.16 29.75 14.77
CA GLY A 41 -2.26 28.37 14.28
C GLY A 41 -0.97 27.55 14.40
N CYS A 42 0.20 28.18 14.57
CA CYS A 42 1.50 27.48 14.59
C CYS A 42 1.93 27.01 16.00
N ALA A 43 1.30 27.49 17.07
CA ALA A 43 1.64 27.13 18.45
C ALA A 43 0.75 26.01 19.04
N GLY A 44 -0.16 25.45 18.24
CA GLY A 44 -1.07 24.39 18.67
C GLY A 44 -0.32 23.08 18.91
N LYS A 45 -0.40 22.52 20.13
CA LYS A 45 0.05 21.15 20.41
C LYS A 45 -0.84 20.18 19.61
N PRO A 46 -0.28 19.35 18.72
CA PRO A 46 -1.07 18.35 18.03
C PRO A 46 -1.66 17.37 19.04
N VAL A 47 -2.99 17.20 19.02
CA VAL A 47 -3.65 16.15 19.80
C VAL A 47 -3.39 14.82 19.10
N ILE A 48 -2.44 14.05 19.60
CA ILE A 48 -2.11 12.73 19.06
C ILE A 48 -3.21 11.76 19.48
N GLN A 49 -4.13 11.44 18.57
CA GLN A 49 -5.11 10.38 18.77
C GLN A 49 -4.52 9.05 18.28
N THR A 50 -4.17 8.16 19.21
CA THR A 50 -3.79 6.79 18.86
C THR A 50 -5.06 6.00 18.54
N GLN A 51 -5.22 5.59 17.29
CA GLN A 51 -6.28 4.69 16.87
C GLN A 51 -5.74 3.26 16.81
N VAL A 52 -6.49 2.32 17.35
CA VAL A 52 -6.21 0.90 17.19
C VAL A 52 -6.74 0.50 15.81
N ILE A 53 -5.82 0.22 14.88
CA ILE A 53 -6.15 -0.25 13.54
C ILE A 53 -5.81 -1.74 13.48
N GLU A 54 -6.83 -2.57 13.30
CA GLU A 54 -6.63 -4.00 13.05
C GLU A 54 -6.05 -4.17 11.64
N LYS A 55 -4.75 -4.45 11.58
CA LYS A 55 -4.06 -4.72 10.32
C LYS A 55 -4.01 -6.24 10.10
N PRO A 56 -4.55 -6.76 8.99
CA PRO A 56 -4.40 -8.18 8.69
C PRO A 56 -2.92 -8.50 8.53
N VAL A 57 -2.45 -9.51 9.27
CA VAL A 57 -1.09 -10.04 9.17
C VAL A 57 -1.15 -11.30 8.34
N ALA A 58 -0.34 -11.36 7.28
CA ALA A 58 -0.23 -12.56 6.47
C ALA A 58 0.39 -13.70 7.30
N VAL A 59 -0.41 -14.73 7.60
CA VAL A 59 0.07 -15.95 8.25
C VAL A 59 0.62 -16.87 7.16
N PRO A 60 1.82 -17.46 7.34
CA PRO A 60 2.34 -18.44 6.39
C PRO A 60 1.37 -19.63 6.32
N CYS A 61 1.09 -20.08 5.10
CA CYS A 61 0.33 -21.31 4.95
C CYS A 61 1.18 -22.50 5.40
N LEU A 62 0.58 -23.40 6.16
CA LEU A 62 1.14 -24.71 6.44
C LEU A 62 0.54 -25.68 5.44
N VAL A 63 1.39 -26.37 4.69
CA VAL A 63 0.96 -27.44 3.77
C VAL A 63 1.53 -28.74 4.29
N ASP A 64 0.64 -29.60 4.78
CA ASP A 64 1.00 -30.95 5.21
C ASP A 64 1.31 -31.84 4.00
N SER A 65 2.09 -32.89 4.23
CA SER A 65 2.39 -33.88 3.20
C SER A 65 1.11 -34.64 2.82
N PRO A 66 0.72 -34.68 1.53
CA PRO A 66 -0.42 -35.48 1.09
C PRO A 66 -0.26 -36.96 1.45
N PRO A 67 -1.35 -37.69 1.74
CA PRO A 67 -1.28 -39.11 2.13
C PRO A 67 -0.70 -40.01 1.04
N GLU A 68 -0.62 -39.54 -0.20
CA GLU A 68 -0.02 -40.24 -1.33
C GLU A 68 1.51 -40.17 -1.36
N CYS A 69 2.09 -39.23 -0.61
CA CYS A 69 3.52 -39.14 -0.42
C CYS A 69 3.97 -40.25 0.52
N LYS A 70 4.52 -41.32 -0.05
CA LYS A 70 5.03 -42.48 0.71
C LYS A 70 6.35 -42.14 1.38
N SER A 71 6.56 -42.69 2.59
CA SER A 71 7.86 -42.63 3.29
C SER A 71 8.86 -43.65 2.78
N ALA A 72 8.39 -44.70 2.09
CA ALA A 72 9.21 -45.70 1.43
C ALA A 72 8.60 -46.05 0.06
N TYR A 73 9.44 -46.09 -0.96
CA TYR A 73 9.09 -46.34 -2.35
C TYR A 73 9.31 -47.81 -2.73
N ALA A 74 8.76 -48.21 -3.88
CA ALA A 74 8.96 -49.56 -4.42
C ALA A 74 10.45 -49.95 -4.54
N VAL A 75 11.33 -48.99 -4.85
CA VAL A 75 12.77 -49.25 -5.01
C VAL A 75 13.46 -49.57 -3.67
N ASP A 76 12.94 -49.10 -2.54
CA ASP A 76 13.53 -49.34 -1.22
C ASP A 76 13.42 -50.81 -0.78
N ARG A 77 12.62 -51.59 -1.52
CA ARG A 77 12.37 -53.01 -1.26
C ARG A 77 13.19 -53.93 -2.16
N VAL A 78 13.93 -53.39 -3.13
CA VAL A 78 14.78 -54.18 -4.04
C VAL A 78 16.26 -54.01 -3.71
N SER A 79 17.03 -55.07 -3.95
CA SER A 79 18.47 -55.13 -3.77
C SER A 79 19.17 -55.05 -5.12
N VAL A 80 20.42 -54.59 -5.11
CA VAL A 80 21.31 -54.59 -6.30
C VAL A 80 21.55 -56.00 -6.85
N LYS A 81 21.35 -57.04 -6.01
CA LYS A 81 21.50 -58.44 -6.40
C LYS A 81 20.25 -59.03 -7.07
N ASP A 82 19.13 -58.31 -7.10
CA ASP A 82 17.89 -58.80 -7.69
C ASP A 82 17.98 -58.82 -9.23
N ASP A 83 17.09 -59.61 -9.83
CA ASP A 83 17.00 -59.70 -11.29
C ASP A 83 16.73 -58.31 -11.92
N PRO A 84 17.40 -57.96 -13.04
CA PRO A 84 17.23 -56.66 -13.69
C PRO A 84 15.77 -56.32 -14.04
N LEU A 85 14.91 -57.30 -14.35
CA LEU A 85 13.50 -57.04 -14.65
C LEU A 85 12.75 -56.58 -13.39
N THR A 86 13.07 -57.17 -12.24
CA THR A 86 12.49 -56.80 -10.94
C THR A 86 12.88 -55.39 -10.54
N ILE A 87 14.16 -55.04 -10.69
CA ILE A 87 14.66 -53.68 -10.43
C ILE A 87 13.97 -52.67 -11.35
N ASN A 88 13.88 -52.95 -12.66
CA ASN A 88 13.22 -52.06 -13.62
C ASN A 88 11.73 -51.85 -13.32
N ARG A 89 11.02 -52.88 -12.85
CA ARG A 89 9.62 -52.74 -12.44
C ARG A 89 9.49 -51.83 -11.21
N ALA A 90 10.34 -52.05 -10.20
CA ALA A 90 10.35 -51.22 -8.99
C ALA A 90 10.63 -49.74 -9.30
N LEU A 91 11.58 -49.46 -10.19
CA LEU A 91 11.90 -48.10 -10.64
C LEU A 91 10.73 -47.42 -11.35
N ARG A 92 10.02 -48.14 -12.23
CA ARG A 92 8.84 -47.57 -12.92
C ARG A 92 7.72 -47.26 -11.95
N THR A 93 7.47 -48.16 -11.00
CA THR A 93 6.49 -47.93 -9.93
C THR A 93 6.89 -46.73 -9.05
N GLU A 94 8.17 -46.58 -8.69
CA GLU A 94 8.64 -45.42 -7.94
C GLU A 94 8.38 -44.09 -8.67
N ILE A 95 8.65 -44.04 -9.98
CA ILE A 95 8.40 -42.84 -10.79
C ILE A 95 6.92 -42.46 -10.73
N GLU A 96 6.02 -43.43 -10.88
CA GLU A 96 4.58 -43.21 -10.79
C GLU A 96 4.18 -42.71 -9.39
N GLU A 97 4.69 -43.35 -8.34
CA GLU A 97 4.43 -42.98 -6.94
C GLU A 97 4.90 -41.56 -6.60
N ARG A 98 6.11 -41.18 -7.02
CA ARG A 98 6.66 -39.83 -6.83
C ARG A 98 5.88 -38.79 -7.61
N SER A 99 5.52 -39.09 -8.86
CA SER A 99 4.74 -38.17 -9.70
C SER A 99 3.36 -37.88 -9.10
N ALA A 100 2.70 -38.89 -8.53
CA ALA A 100 1.39 -38.72 -7.90
C ALA A 100 1.45 -37.83 -6.65
N CYS A 101 2.48 -38.02 -5.82
CA CYS A 101 2.75 -37.15 -4.67
C CYS A 101 3.02 -35.71 -5.10
N GLU A 102 3.88 -35.49 -6.11
CA GLU A 102 4.24 -34.15 -6.58
C GLU A 102 3.02 -33.39 -7.11
N VAL A 103 2.17 -34.03 -7.91
CA VAL A 103 0.96 -33.39 -8.46
C VAL A 103 0.05 -32.92 -7.33
N LYS A 104 -0.17 -33.73 -6.30
CA LYS A 104 -1.03 -33.39 -5.16
C LYS A 104 -0.41 -32.32 -4.26
N LEU A 105 0.90 -32.39 -4.02
CA LEU A 105 1.62 -31.38 -3.26
C LEU A 105 1.59 -30.02 -3.97
N LEU A 106 1.80 -30.01 -5.28
CA LEU A 106 1.70 -28.78 -6.10
C LEU A 106 0.28 -28.21 -6.08
N ALA A 107 -0.75 -29.06 -6.11
CA ALA A 107 -2.13 -28.60 -5.99
C ALA A 107 -2.41 -27.93 -4.63
N ALA A 108 -1.94 -28.55 -3.53
CA ALA A 108 -2.06 -27.99 -2.18
C ALA A 108 -1.32 -26.64 -2.07
N LEU A 109 -0.11 -26.54 -2.61
CA LEU A 109 0.68 -25.29 -2.64
C LEU A 109 0.01 -24.19 -3.46
N ARG A 110 -0.63 -24.52 -4.59
CA ARG A 110 -1.39 -23.54 -5.39
C ARG A 110 -2.59 -23.01 -4.60
N GLY A 111 -3.31 -23.88 -3.89
CA GLY A 111 -4.40 -23.50 -3.00
C GLY A 111 -3.96 -22.51 -1.93
N CYS A 112 -2.86 -22.82 -1.24
CA CYS A 112 -2.24 -21.92 -0.28
C CYS A 112 -1.90 -20.55 -0.90
N LYS A 113 -1.19 -20.53 -2.04
CA LYS A 113 -0.74 -19.28 -2.66
C LYS A 113 -1.90 -18.40 -3.11
N LYS A 114 -3.03 -19.01 -3.51
CA LYS A 114 -4.24 -18.26 -3.88
C LYS A 114 -4.84 -17.53 -2.67
N GLY A 115 -4.94 -18.20 -1.52
CA GLY A 115 -5.45 -17.58 -0.29
C GLY A 115 -4.62 -16.39 0.18
N MET A 116 -3.29 -16.46 0.02
CA MET A 116 -2.38 -15.34 0.37
C MET A 116 -2.47 -14.12 -0.56
N ARG A 117 -2.94 -14.26 -1.81
CA ARG A 117 -3.01 -13.16 -2.78
C ARG A 117 -4.35 -12.42 -2.78
N SER A 118 -5.38 -12.99 -2.12
CA SER A 118 -6.72 -12.41 -2.01
C SER A 118 -6.98 -11.67 -0.70
N MET A 119 -6.01 -11.68 0.23
CA MET A 119 -5.96 -10.82 1.42
C MET A 119 -5.03 -9.64 1.14
#